data_AF-A0A6H9LBP6-F1
#
_entry.id   AF-A0A6H9LBP6-F1
#
_cell.length_a   1.000
_cell.length_b   1.000
_cell.length_c   1.000
_cell.angle_alpha   90.00
_cell.angle_beta   90.00
_cell.angle_gamma   90.00
#
_symmetry.space_group_name_H-M   'P 1'
#
loop_
_entity.id
_entity.type
_entity.pdbx_description
1 polymer ?
#
loop_
_entity_poly.entity_id
_entity_poly.type
_entity_poly.pdbx_seq_one_letter_code
_entity_poly.pdbx_strand_id
1 'polypeptide(L)'
;MKRISTLFIVLALLFSFTTVQADEVERSPEFWKMYSKNLVKCIKEGNPGVRYAALQRIISYSDKLEVNAAVFDIMRIYRTDKNVHARQLALSALHKMKNDWAIGFLKLHINHEKNMVLKKQIFAMIKDYEKSKI
;
A
#
# COMPACT_ATOMS: atom_id res chain seq x y z
N MET A 1 37.14 -46.68 2.21
CA MET A 1 35.79 -46.09 2.40
C MET A 1 35.77 -44.57 2.65
N LYS A 2 36.89 -43.83 2.70
CA LYS A 2 36.90 -42.36 2.95
C LYS A 2 36.73 -41.46 1.70
N ARG A 3 36.87 -41.99 0.48
CA ARG A 3 36.86 -41.18 -0.76
C ARG A 3 35.48 -40.91 -1.36
N ILE A 4 34.45 -41.66 -0.96
CA ILE A 4 33.07 -41.48 -1.45
C ILE A 4 32.38 -40.32 -0.70
N SER A 5 32.75 -40.06 0.56
CA SER A 5 32.14 -39.01 1.38
C SER A 5 32.49 -37.58 0.94
N THR A 6 33.69 -37.35 0.39
CA THR A 6 34.09 -36.04 -0.13
C THR A 6 33.38 -35.64 -1.41
N LEU A 7 32.95 -36.61 -2.23
CA LEU A 7 32.31 -36.34 -3.52
C LEU A 7 30.86 -35.84 -3.34
N PHE A 8 30.16 -36.30 -2.29
CA PHE A 8 28.82 -35.83 -1.94
C PHE A 8 28.80 -34.40 -1.38
N ILE A 9 29.85 -33.97 -0.66
CA ILE A 9 29.93 -32.62 -0.09
C ILE A 9 30.12 -31.57 -1.20
N VAL A 10 30.94 -31.88 -2.22
CA VAL A 10 31.15 -30.98 -3.36
C VAL A 10 29.88 -30.86 -4.22
N LEU A 11 29.12 -31.95 -4.38
CA LEU A 11 27.88 -31.94 -5.16
C LEU A 11 26.74 -31.17 -4.46
N ALA A 12 26.67 -31.22 -3.13
CA ALA A 12 25.69 -30.44 -2.36
C ALA A 12 25.99 -28.92 -2.36
N LEU A 13 27.27 -28.54 -2.42
CA LEU A 13 27.70 -27.14 -2.53
C LEU A 13 27.36 -26.52 -3.90
N LEU A 14 27.36 -27.31 -4.97
CA LEU A 14 27.00 -26.83 -6.32
C LEU A 14 25.50 -26.59 -6.51
N PHE A 15 24.63 -27.25 -5.73
CA PHE A 15 23.18 -27.05 -5.80
C PHE A 15 22.66 -25.85 -4.99
N SER A 16 23.53 -25.16 -4.24
CA SER A 16 23.11 -24.08 -3.33
C SER A 16 23.03 -22.69 -3.98
N PHE A 17 23.34 -22.54 -5.27
CA PHE A 17 23.52 -21.22 -5.90
C PHE A 17 22.57 -20.86 -7.04
N THR A 18 21.52 -21.66 -7.32
CA THR A 18 20.46 -21.18 -8.23
C THR A 18 19.45 -20.35 -7.45
N THR A 19 19.84 -19.13 -7.08
CA THR A 19 18.85 -18.10 -6.74
C THR A 19 18.03 -17.87 -8.00
N VAL A 20 16.81 -18.39 -8.04
CA VAL A 20 15.83 -17.98 -9.05
C VAL A 20 15.57 -16.50 -8.79
N GLN A 21 16.31 -15.65 -9.50
CA GLN A 21 15.97 -14.25 -9.65
C GLN A 21 14.67 -14.25 -10.44
N ALA A 22 13.56 -14.15 -9.70
CA ALA A 22 12.30 -13.76 -10.27
C ALA A 22 12.50 -12.33 -10.77
N ASP A 23 12.92 -12.19 -12.03
CA ASP A 23 12.87 -10.91 -12.71
C ASP A 23 11.43 -10.42 -12.57
N GLU A 24 11.25 -9.30 -11.88
CA GLU A 24 9.98 -8.59 -11.90
C GLU A 24 9.71 -8.28 -13.36
N VAL A 25 8.82 -9.04 -13.99
CA VAL A 25 8.37 -8.74 -15.35
C VAL A 25 7.81 -7.33 -15.31
N GLU A 26 8.60 -6.40 -15.85
CA GLU A 26 8.26 -5.00 -15.85
C GLU A 26 6.93 -4.84 -16.57
N ARG A 27 5.91 -4.42 -15.82
CA ARG A 27 4.55 -4.30 -16.34
C ARG A 27 4.46 -3.07 -17.22
N SER A 28 3.81 -3.20 -18.39
CA SER A 28 3.67 -2.09 -19.32
C SER A 28 2.88 -0.92 -18.71
N PRO A 29 3.08 0.32 -19.18
CA PRO A 29 2.29 1.48 -18.76
C PRO A 29 0.78 1.27 -18.91
N GLU A 30 0.33 0.59 -19.97
CA GLU A 30 -1.09 0.28 -20.22
C GLU A 30 -1.67 -0.64 -19.15
N PHE A 31 -0.88 -1.60 -18.66
CA PHE A 31 -1.28 -2.45 -17.54
C PHE A 31 -1.56 -1.60 -16.30
N TRP A 32 -0.64 -0.71 -15.92
CA TRP A 32 -0.81 0.15 -14.73
C TRP A 32 -1.99 1.10 -14.85
N LYS A 33 -2.24 1.64 -16.04
CA LYS A 33 -3.42 2.47 -16.32
C LYS A 33 -4.72 1.69 -16.12
N MET A 34 -4.81 0.49 -16.70
CA MET A 34 -5.99 -0.37 -16.54
C MET A 34 -6.17 -0.81 -15.09
N TYR A 35 -5.07 -1.18 -14.44
CA TYR A 35 -5.06 -1.62 -13.05
C TYR A 35 -5.50 -0.50 -12.10
N SER A 36 -5.02 0.73 -12.31
CA SER A 36 -5.47 1.92 -11.57
C SER A 36 -6.97 2.13 -11.71
N LYS A 37 -7.50 2.07 -12.95
CA LYS A 37 -8.94 2.20 -13.21
C LYS A 37 -9.76 1.14 -12.47
N ASN A 38 -9.31 -0.11 -12.48
CA ASN A 38 -9.97 -1.20 -11.78
C ASN A 38 -9.92 -1.02 -10.26
N LEU A 39 -8.81 -0.55 -9.69
CA LEU A 39 -8.72 -0.25 -8.26
C LEU A 39 -9.70 0.87 -7.86
N VAL A 40 -9.80 1.94 -8.65
CA VAL A 40 -10.79 3.01 -8.42
C VAL A 40 -12.21 2.43 -8.42
N LYS A 41 -12.53 1.55 -9.38
CA LYS A 41 -13.83 0.88 -9.44
C LYS A 41 -14.08 0.00 -8.21
N CYS A 42 -13.11 -0.80 -7.80
CA CYS A 42 -13.21 -1.66 -6.61
C CYS A 42 -13.43 -0.84 -5.33
N ILE A 43 -12.79 0.32 -5.19
CA ILE A 43 -13.02 1.21 -4.04
C ILE A 43 -14.46 1.75 -4.02
N LYS A 44 -14.98 2.17 -5.18
CA LYS A 44 -16.33 2.75 -5.30
C LYS A 44 -17.42 1.70 -5.08
N GLU A 45 -17.34 0.62 -5.83
CA GLU A 45 -18.44 -0.33 -6.02
C GLU A 45 -18.25 -1.65 -5.24
N GLY A 46 -17.03 -1.93 -4.79
CA GLY A 46 -16.72 -3.19 -4.11
C GLY A 46 -17.43 -3.35 -2.77
N ASN A 47 -17.68 -4.60 -2.38
CA ASN A 47 -18.02 -4.92 -0.99
C ASN A 47 -16.83 -4.60 -0.05
N PRO A 48 -17.01 -4.59 1.29
CA PRO A 48 -15.94 -4.21 2.21
C PRO A 48 -14.62 -4.97 2.01
N GLY A 49 -14.66 -6.29 1.80
CA GLY A 49 -13.45 -7.09 1.56
C GLY A 49 -12.71 -6.69 0.29
N VAL A 50 -13.45 -6.46 -0.81
CA VAL A 50 -12.89 -5.99 -2.08
C VAL A 50 -12.27 -4.59 -1.93
N ARG A 51 -12.94 -3.69 -1.20
CA ARG A 51 -12.40 -2.35 -0.92
C ARG A 51 -11.10 -2.43 -0.14
N TYR A 52 -11.02 -3.27 0.89
CA TYR A 52 -9.81 -3.40 1.71
C TYR A 52 -8.66 -4.00 0.92
N ALA A 53 -8.92 -5.02 0.10
CA ALA A 53 -7.93 -5.56 -0.82
C ALA A 53 -7.43 -4.47 -1.80
N ALA A 54 -8.34 -3.66 -2.34
CA ALA A 54 -7.96 -2.55 -3.21
C ALA A 54 -7.10 -1.49 -2.48
N LEU A 55 -7.41 -1.13 -1.23
CA LEU A 55 -6.59 -0.23 -0.42
C LEU A 55 -5.17 -0.78 -0.20
N GLN A 56 -5.03 -2.08 0.10
CA GLN A 56 -3.71 -2.71 0.26
C GLN A 56 -2.89 -2.63 -1.03
N ARG A 57 -3.52 -2.81 -2.19
CA ARG A 57 -2.86 -2.69 -3.49
C ARG A 57 -2.45 -1.25 -3.79
N ILE A 58 -3.29 -0.28 -3.46
CA ILE A 58 -2.95 1.16 -3.56
C ILE A 58 -1.70 1.48 -2.72
N ILE A 59 -1.63 0.96 -1.50
CA ILE A 59 -0.46 1.17 -0.62
C ILE A 59 0.80 0.52 -1.20
N SER A 60 0.67 -0.68 -1.77
CA SER A 60 1.80 -1.48 -2.24
C SER A 60 2.42 -0.94 -3.54
N TYR A 61 1.61 -0.32 -4.40
CA TYR A 61 2.03 0.11 -5.74
C TYR A 61 1.80 1.62 -5.98
N SER A 62 1.80 2.43 -4.93
CA SER A 62 1.40 3.84 -5.02
C SER A 62 2.25 4.68 -5.99
N ASP A 63 3.50 4.28 -6.20
CA ASP A 63 4.45 4.88 -7.13
C ASP A 63 4.08 4.67 -8.61
N LYS A 64 3.29 3.63 -8.92
CA LYS A 64 2.90 3.25 -10.28
C LYS A 64 1.43 3.52 -10.60
N LEU A 65 0.64 3.98 -9.62
CA LEU A 65 -0.83 4.03 -9.70
C LEU A 65 -1.39 5.45 -9.85
N GLU A 66 -2.35 5.61 -10.75
CA GLU A 66 -3.12 6.84 -10.95
C GLU A 66 -4.52 6.73 -10.32
N VAL A 67 -4.59 6.81 -8.99
CA VAL A 67 -5.84 6.55 -8.23
C VAL A 67 -6.45 7.78 -7.55
N ASN A 68 -6.06 8.99 -7.96
CA ASN A 68 -6.59 10.25 -7.41
C ASN A 68 -8.13 10.34 -7.47
N ALA A 69 -8.76 9.73 -8.49
CA ALA A 69 -10.22 9.68 -8.63
C ALA A 69 -10.95 8.88 -7.53
N ALA A 70 -10.24 8.16 -6.67
CA ALA A 70 -10.78 7.44 -5.51
C ALA A 70 -10.58 8.17 -4.18
N VAL A 71 -9.94 9.35 -4.14
CA VAL A 71 -9.55 10.03 -2.89
C VAL A 71 -10.74 10.27 -1.95
N PHE A 72 -11.89 10.69 -2.49
CA PHE A 72 -13.10 10.96 -1.70
C PHE A 72 -13.73 9.67 -1.16
N ASP A 73 -13.71 8.60 -1.94
CA ASP A 73 -14.24 7.30 -1.52
C ASP A 73 -13.38 6.69 -0.41
N ILE A 74 -12.05 6.81 -0.51
CA ILE A 74 -11.11 6.38 0.54
C ILE A 74 -11.27 7.24 1.80
N MET A 75 -11.41 8.55 1.64
CA MET A 75 -11.70 9.46 2.76
C MET A 75 -13.02 9.11 3.46
N ARG A 76 -14.05 8.72 2.70
CA ARG A 76 -15.31 8.23 3.26
C ARG A 76 -15.09 6.96 4.08
N ILE A 77 -14.33 5.97 3.59
CA ILE A 77 -13.98 4.77 4.38
C ILE A 77 -13.33 5.17 5.70
N TYR A 78 -12.32 6.05 5.68
CA TYR A 78 -11.71 6.55 6.91
C TYR A 78 -12.72 7.19 7.88
N ARG A 79 -13.69 7.96 7.38
CA ARG A 79 -14.64 8.69 8.24
C ARG A 79 -15.77 7.83 8.79
N THR A 80 -16.28 6.89 8.00
CA THR A 80 -17.56 6.23 8.29
C THR A 80 -17.44 4.75 8.62
N ASP A 81 -16.30 4.11 8.33
CA ASP A 81 -16.15 2.68 8.62
C ASP A 81 -16.14 2.43 10.14
N LYS A 82 -16.87 1.41 10.59
CA LYS A 82 -16.92 1.03 12.01
C LYS A 82 -15.67 0.29 12.45
N ASN A 83 -14.97 -0.37 11.52
CA ASN A 83 -13.77 -1.11 11.79
C ASN A 83 -12.56 -0.17 11.80
N VAL A 84 -11.95 0.01 12.99
CA VAL A 84 -10.76 0.86 13.16
C VAL A 84 -9.61 0.45 12.23
N HIS A 85 -9.42 -0.84 11.97
CA HIS A 85 -8.37 -1.30 11.05
C HIS A 85 -8.63 -0.89 9.61
N ALA A 86 -9.90 -0.88 9.16
CA ALA A 86 -10.26 -0.36 7.84
C ALA A 86 -9.98 1.14 7.74
N ARG A 87 -10.27 1.89 8.82
CA ARG A 87 -9.94 3.33 8.90
C ARG A 87 -8.43 3.58 8.85
N GLN A 88 -7.64 2.79 9.57
CA GLN A 88 -6.16 2.86 9.54
C GLN A 88 -5.62 2.56 8.14
N LEU A 89 -6.17 1.54 7.47
CA LEU A 89 -5.78 1.16 6.13
C LEU A 89 -6.11 2.26 5.11
N ALA A 90 -7.28 2.88 5.23
CA ALA A 90 -7.66 4.02 4.40
C ALA A 90 -6.73 5.22 4.62
N LEU A 91 -6.35 5.53 5.86
CA LEU A 91 -5.35 6.57 6.16
C LEU A 91 -4.00 6.28 5.49
N SER A 92 -3.51 5.03 5.58
CA SER A 92 -2.26 4.63 4.93
C SER A 92 -2.33 4.78 3.40
N ALA A 93 -3.47 4.45 2.79
CA ALA A 93 -3.68 4.66 1.35
C ALA A 93 -3.68 6.16 1.00
N LEU A 94 -4.40 7.01 1.76
CA LEU A 94 -4.40 8.46 1.55
C LEU A 94 -3.00 9.07 1.69
N HIS A 95 -2.21 8.60 2.65
CA HIS A 95 -0.82 9.02 2.82
C HIS A 95 0.01 8.71 1.57
N LYS A 96 -0.08 7.47 1.07
CA LYS A 96 0.66 7.00 -0.09
C LYS A 96 0.27 7.71 -1.39
N MET A 97 -0.99 8.15 -1.51
CA MET A 97 -1.47 8.94 -2.64
C MET A 97 -0.88 10.36 -2.69
N LYS A 98 -0.27 10.86 -1.60
CA LYS A 98 0.31 12.21 -1.49
C LYS A 98 -0.62 13.33 -1.98
N ASN A 99 -1.92 13.19 -1.72
CA ASN A 99 -2.92 14.12 -2.22
C ASN A 99 -3.08 15.34 -1.29
N ASP A 100 -2.77 16.54 -1.77
CA ASP A 100 -2.84 17.80 -1.01
C ASP A 100 -4.19 18.04 -0.33
N TRP A 101 -5.28 17.79 -1.05
CA TRP A 101 -6.63 17.97 -0.52
C TRP A 101 -6.88 17.05 0.67
N ALA A 102 -6.50 15.77 0.56
CA ALA A 102 -6.65 14.81 1.65
C ALA A 102 -5.85 15.22 2.89
N ILE A 103 -4.61 15.68 2.72
CA ILE A 103 -3.78 16.15 3.84
C ILE A 103 -4.38 17.42 4.46
N GLY A 104 -4.83 18.38 3.64
CA GLY A 104 -5.51 19.58 4.13
C GLY A 104 -6.76 19.25 4.95
N PHE A 105 -7.57 18.30 4.47
CA PHE A 105 -8.73 17.79 5.20
C PHE A 105 -8.34 17.19 6.55
N LEU A 106 -7.32 16.34 6.58
CA LEU A 106 -6.84 15.69 7.81
C LEU A 106 -6.30 16.70 8.84
N LYS A 107 -5.59 17.75 8.39
CA LYS A 107 -5.13 18.84 9.27
C LYS A 107 -6.28 19.52 10.00
N LEU A 108 -7.36 19.82 9.28
CA LEU A 108 -8.55 20.46 9.86
C LEU A 108 -9.30 19.53 10.83
N HIS A 109 -9.29 18.22 10.57
CA HIS A 109 -10.13 17.27 11.32
C HIS A 109 -9.41 16.53 12.45
N ILE A 110 -8.09 16.65 12.60
CA ILE A 110 -7.32 15.89 13.60
C ILE A 110 -7.82 16.10 15.04
N ASN A 111 -8.28 17.30 15.36
CA ASN A 111 -8.77 17.64 16.70
C ASN A 111 -10.13 16.98 17.03
N HIS A 112 -10.86 16.53 16.01
CA HIS A 112 -12.15 15.85 16.14
C HIS A 112 -12.02 14.33 16.14
N GLU A 113 -10.84 13.77 15.84
CA GLU A 113 -10.61 12.33 15.93
C GLU A 113 -10.52 11.88 17.39
N LYS A 114 -11.47 11.05 17.81
CA LYS A 114 -11.57 10.54 19.19
C LYS A 114 -10.67 9.32 19.41
N ASN A 115 -10.39 8.55 18.36
CA ASN A 115 -9.53 7.39 18.47
C ASN A 115 -8.06 7.84 18.50
N MET A 116 -7.40 7.66 19.64
CA MET A 116 -6.01 8.11 19.84
C MET A 116 -5.00 7.46 18.88
N VAL A 117 -5.25 6.24 18.42
CA VAL A 117 -4.36 5.55 17.46
C VAL A 117 -4.45 6.25 16.10
N LEU A 118 -5.66 6.49 15.61
CA LEU A 118 -5.88 7.22 14.35
C LEU A 118 -5.35 8.65 14.43
N LYS A 119 -5.58 9.35 15.54
CA LYS A 119 -5.08 10.71 15.76
C LYS A 119 -3.55 10.78 15.65
N LYS A 120 -2.83 9.84 16.27
CA LYS A 120 -1.37 9.73 16.16
C LYS A 120 -0.92 9.43 14.73
N GLN A 121 -1.62 8.54 14.03
CA GLN A 121 -1.32 8.21 12.64
C GLN A 121 -1.50 9.43 11.73
N ILE A 122 -2.59 10.18 11.88
CA ILE A 122 -2.85 11.42 11.13
C ILE A 122 -1.75 12.45 11.38
N PHE A 123 -1.35 12.63 12.64
CA PHE A 123 -0.26 13.55 13.00
C PHE A 123 1.06 13.17 12.30
N ALA A 124 1.42 11.88 12.34
CA ALA A 124 2.61 11.38 11.68
C ALA A 124 2.56 11.61 10.16
N MET A 125 1.43 11.32 9.52
CA MET A 125 1.22 11.55 8.08
C MET A 125 1.37 13.03 7.70
N ILE A 126 0.80 13.93 8.50
CA ILE A 126 0.89 15.38 8.26
C ILE A 126 2.34 15.84 8.36
N LYS A 127 3.05 15.42 9.42
CA LYS A 127 4.46 15.79 9.64
C LYS A 127 5.37 15.27 8.52
N ASP A 128 5.18 14.02 8.09
CA ASP A 128 5.93 13.44 6.99
C ASP A 128 5.67 14.19 5.67
N TYR A 129 4.40 14.52 5.40
CA TYR A 129 4.02 15.30 4.22
C TYR A 129 4.67 16.69 4.18
N GLU A 130 4.65 17.41 5.30
CA GLU A 130 5.29 18.73 5.40
C GLU A 130 6.80 18.65 5.20
N LYS A 131 7.46 17.63 5.76
CA LYS A 131 8.89 17.40 5.55
C LYS A 131 9.22 17.16 4.08
N SER A 132 8.33 16.50 3.33
CA SER A 132 8.54 16.21 1.91
C SER A 132 8.40 17.43 0.97
N LYS A 133 7.93 18.58 1.48
CA LYS A 133 7.81 19.84 0.71
C LYS A 133 9.02 20.78 0.85
N ILE A 134 9.92 20.51 1.78
CA ILE A 134 11.15 21.29 2.02
C ILE A 134 12.29 20.67 1.20
#